data_AF-A0A2D6AJS5-F1
#
_entry.id   AF-A0A2D6AJS5-F1
#
_cell.length_a   1.000
_cell.length_b   1.000
_cell.length_c   1.000
_cell.angle_alpha   90.00
_cell.angle_beta   90.00
_cell.angle_gamma   90.00
#
_symmetry.space_group_name_H-M   'P 1'
#
loop_
_entity.id
_entity.type
_entity.pdbx_description
1 polymer ?
#
loop_
_entity_poly.entity_id
_entity_poly.type
_entity_poly.pdbx_seq_one_letter_code
_entity_poly.pdbx_strand_id
1 'polypeptide(L)'
;MDSSNYVNLVDFNFGERRLYGRVNRYFVPVRVNSLFLQMKKFKKVADPRVSLSAVNFVVDAFEQMARQFEKCAALGKISTNDEFLTNLRVHKAYQDPTVLYRNHSQGYASALKTIFNSQNINVRDFDEFLERLLEILRTTASRNAFTQTGFMKSKRCPINASGLAIEIANLDASSDEVKINQFVESLNWDFYLNTCNSYGFMVDRMVPWRLVADIGSFPHKSPIFDYAENYGFETTGDILFKVYLPIYFEYYDKFKNQLLSLYNSVKKKFRVLHECGGSLVTERITPDTYTLEALEQRYTESDFLKMYLEIRFAEEESQFSQDARSLIINDCLDVLSTRNVNEALNIFERILNKTFDYSGSLSYIRKGIELIKEEEFQSDRY
;
A
#
# COMPACT_ATOMS: atom_id res chain seq x y z
N MET A 1 30.73 -3.36 -9.97
CA MET A 1 30.81 -2.22 -9.04
C MET A 1 30.15 -2.63 -7.74
N ASP A 2 30.87 -2.49 -6.64
CA ASP A 2 30.40 -2.92 -5.33
C ASP A 2 29.30 -1.94 -4.84
N SER A 3 28.08 -2.42 -4.70
CA SER A 3 26.92 -1.62 -4.26
C SER A 3 27.01 -1.14 -2.81
N SER A 4 28.13 -1.43 -2.13
CA SER A 4 28.44 -1.12 -0.74
C SER A 4 28.75 0.36 -0.47
N ASN A 5 28.95 1.19 -1.50
CA ASN A 5 29.43 2.58 -1.32
C ASN A 5 28.36 3.67 -1.19
N TYR A 6 27.08 3.39 -1.49
CA TYR A 6 26.02 4.41 -1.49
C TYR A 6 24.90 4.10 -0.49
N VAL A 7 24.92 4.78 0.66
CA VAL A 7 23.97 4.56 1.77
C VAL A 7 22.52 4.87 1.35
N ASN A 8 22.33 5.79 0.40
CA ASN A 8 21.00 6.18 -0.10
C ASN A 8 20.51 5.35 -1.31
N LEU A 9 21.26 4.33 -1.76
CA LEU A 9 20.80 3.38 -2.77
C LEU A 9 20.09 2.20 -2.08
N VAL A 10 18.76 2.22 -2.07
CA VAL A 10 17.93 1.38 -1.20
C VAL A 10 17.10 0.41 -2.02
N ASP A 11 17.10 -0.86 -1.63
CA ASP A 11 16.15 -1.83 -2.16
C ASP A 11 14.80 -1.69 -1.44
N PHE A 12 13.81 -1.10 -2.14
CA PHE A 12 12.44 -0.95 -1.65
C PHE A 12 11.57 -2.19 -1.93
N ASN A 13 12.03 -3.17 -2.69
CA ASN A 13 11.30 -4.43 -2.88
C ASN A 13 11.49 -5.40 -1.71
N PHE A 14 12.41 -5.10 -0.80
CA PHE A 14 12.83 -5.97 0.28
C PHE A 14 12.16 -5.63 1.62
N GLY A 15 11.60 -6.65 2.28
CA GLY A 15 11.00 -6.56 3.61
C GLY A 15 9.94 -5.46 3.74
N GLU A 16 9.97 -4.74 4.87
CA GLU A 16 9.05 -3.64 5.20
C GLU A 16 9.27 -2.39 4.36
N ARG A 17 10.44 -2.24 3.71
CA ARG A 17 10.74 -1.05 2.91
C ARG A 17 9.76 -0.88 1.76
N ARG A 18 9.15 -1.97 1.29
CA ARG A 18 8.05 -1.92 0.31
C ARG A 18 6.90 -1.04 0.79
N LEU A 19 6.66 -0.97 2.10
CA LEU A 19 5.56 -0.24 2.73
C LEU A 19 5.93 1.21 3.09
N TYR A 20 7.12 1.69 2.71
CA TYR A 20 7.59 3.04 3.07
C TYR A 20 6.58 4.11 2.65
N GLY A 21 6.17 4.95 3.62
CA GLY A 21 5.18 6.01 3.43
C GLY A 21 3.74 5.52 3.16
N ARG A 22 3.49 4.20 3.15
CA ARG A 22 2.17 3.59 2.99
C ARG A 22 1.55 3.08 4.29
N VAL A 23 2.35 3.02 5.34
CA VAL A 23 1.94 2.61 6.69
C VAL A 23 2.52 3.55 7.74
N ASN A 24 1.90 3.60 8.92
CA ASN A 24 2.45 4.31 10.08
C ASN A 24 3.43 3.41 10.88
N ARG A 25 3.89 3.88 12.05
CA ARG A 25 4.81 3.14 12.93
C ARG A 25 4.26 1.82 13.48
N TYR A 26 2.95 1.63 13.45
CA TYR A 26 2.29 0.38 13.83
C TYR A 26 1.95 -0.50 12.62
N PHE A 27 2.52 -0.18 11.45
CA PHE A 27 2.25 -0.84 10.17
C PHE A 27 0.79 -0.77 9.71
N VAL A 28 0.00 0.08 10.35
CA VAL A 28 -1.38 0.36 9.94
C VAL A 28 -1.33 1.14 8.63
N PRO A 29 -2.10 0.73 7.60
CA PRO A 29 -2.13 1.43 6.32
C PRO A 29 -2.66 2.84 6.43
N VAL A 30 -1.97 3.77 5.77
CA VAL A 30 -2.30 5.18 5.78
C VAL A 30 -2.39 5.75 4.37
N ARG A 31 -3.11 6.86 4.23
CA ARG A 31 -3.18 7.67 3.01
C ARG A 31 -2.84 9.11 3.32
N VAL A 32 -2.42 9.86 2.30
CA VAL A 32 -2.20 11.30 2.43
C VAL A 32 -3.51 11.98 2.85
N ASN A 33 -3.42 12.83 3.86
CA ASN A 33 -4.52 13.58 4.42
C ASN A 33 -4.77 14.86 3.60
N SER A 34 -5.68 14.77 2.63
CA SER A 34 -6.01 15.88 1.72
C SER A 34 -6.65 17.10 2.41
N LEU A 35 -7.12 16.97 3.65
CA LEU A 35 -7.73 18.07 4.40
C LEU A 35 -6.69 18.99 5.05
N PHE A 36 -5.52 18.43 5.43
CA PHE A 36 -4.50 19.15 6.20
C PHE A 36 -3.20 19.36 5.45
N LEU A 37 -3.02 18.67 4.32
CA LEU A 37 -1.83 18.82 3.49
C LEU A 37 -2.14 19.44 2.14
N GLN A 38 -1.42 20.52 1.82
CA GLN A 38 -1.37 21.04 0.47
C GLN A 38 -0.41 20.23 -0.38
N MET A 39 -0.95 19.45 -1.31
CA MET A 39 -0.17 18.88 -2.40
C MET A 39 0.38 20.01 -3.27
N LYS A 40 1.70 20.03 -3.46
CA LYS A 40 2.36 21.05 -4.26
C LYS A 40 2.62 20.51 -5.67
N LYS A 41 2.48 21.36 -6.68
CA LYS A 41 2.72 20.99 -8.08
C LYS A 41 4.20 21.16 -8.43
N PHE A 42 4.74 20.23 -9.21
CA PHE A 42 6.06 20.35 -9.80
C PHE A 42 6.06 21.39 -10.93
N LYS A 43 7.15 22.14 -11.03
CA LYS A 43 7.44 23.05 -12.15
C LYS A 43 8.23 22.32 -13.23
N LYS A 44 9.16 21.45 -12.82
CA LYS A 44 10.02 20.67 -13.72
C LYS A 44 9.40 19.31 -14.05
N VAL A 45 8.38 19.31 -14.91
CA VAL A 45 7.71 18.08 -15.40
C VAL A 45 8.14 17.73 -16.82
N ALA A 46 8.15 16.44 -17.16
CA ALA A 46 8.53 15.96 -18.49
C ALA A 46 7.48 16.28 -19.57
N ASP A 47 6.20 16.16 -19.24
CA ASP A 47 5.08 16.59 -20.09
C ASP A 47 4.38 17.80 -19.45
N PRO A 48 4.53 19.02 -20.01
CA PRO A 48 3.88 20.22 -19.50
C PRO A 48 2.35 20.18 -19.48
N ARG A 49 1.72 19.25 -20.21
CA ARG A 49 0.27 19.05 -20.23
C ARG A 49 -0.22 18.28 -19.01
N VAL A 50 0.68 17.61 -18.29
CA VAL A 50 0.35 16.81 -17.11
C VAL A 50 0.70 17.59 -15.84
N SER A 51 -0.27 17.75 -14.95
CA SER A 51 -0.05 18.35 -13.64
C SER A 51 0.34 17.26 -12.64
N LEU A 52 1.62 17.18 -12.31
CA LEU A 52 2.13 16.27 -11.28
C LEU A 52 2.28 17.00 -9.95
N SER A 53 2.00 16.30 -8.86
CA SER A 53 2.12 16.82 -7.49
C SER A 53 2.67 15.79 -6.51
N ALA A 54 3.23 16.27 -5.41
CA ALA A 54 3.67 15.47 -4.27
C ALA A 54 3.46 16.25 -2.97
N VAL A 55 3.85 15.66 -1.84
CA VAL A 55 3.92 16.38 -0.57
C VAL A 55 4.83 17.62 -0.73
N ASN A 56 4.41 18.75 -0.15
CA ASN A 56 5.02 20.06 -0.37
C ASN A 56 6.57 20.11 -0.24
N PHE A 57 7.13 19.57 0.83
CA PHE A 57 8.57 19.56 1.07
C PHE A 57 9.33 18.66 0.09
N VAL A 58 8.70 17.59 -0.41
CA VAL A 58 9.26 16.71 -1.45
C VAL A 58 9.42 17.48 -2.75
N VAL A 59 8.43 18.31 -3.09
CA VAL A 59 8.48 19.17 -4.27
C VAL A 59 9.60 20.21 -4.15
N ASP A 60 9.72 20.86 -2.99
CA ASP A 60 10.74 21.89 -2.79
C ASP A 60 12.16 21.33 -2.84
N ALA A 61 12.38 20.18 -2.19
CA ALA A 61 13.65 19.47 -2.24
C ALA A 61 14.01 19.08 -3.67
N PHE A 62 13.08 18.50 -4.43
CA PHE A 62 13.32 18.13 -5.82
C PHE A 62 13.60 19.34 -6.70
N GLU A 63 12.83 20.42 -6.57
CA GLU A 63 13.01 21.61 -7.39
C GLU A 63 14.36 22.28 -7.13
N GLN A 64 14.87 22.26 -5.89
CA GLN A 64 16.21 22.76 -5.59
C GLN A 64 17.30 21.81 -6.09
N MET A 65 17.11 20.50 -5.93
CA MET A 65 18.01 19.48 -6.46
C MET A 65 18.14 19.61 -7.99
N ALA A 66 17.03 19.70 -8.71
CA ALA A 66 17.03 19.83 -10.16
C ALA A 66 17.71 21.14 -10.64
N ARG A 67 17.60 22.25 -9.88
CA ARG A 67 18.37 23.48 -10.16
C ARG A 67 19.88 23.26 -9.99
N GLN A 68 20.29 22.42 -9.03
CA GLN A 68 21.70 22.09 -8.84
C GLN A 68 22.27 21.30 -10.01
N PHE A 69 21.49 20.39 -10.61
CA PHE A 69 21.86 19.72 -11.85
C PHE A 69 22.04 20.70 -13.01
N GLU A 70 21.08 21.60 -13.23
CA GLU A 70 21.17 22.62 -14.29
C GLU A 70 22.42 23.51 -14.12
N LYS A 71 22.74 23.91 -12.89
CA LYS A 71 23.94 24.68 -12.58
C LYS A 71 25.22 23.89 -12.86
N CYS A 72 25.29 22.64 -12.43
CA CYS A 72 26.47 21.80 -12.66
C CYS A 72 26.68 21.49 -14.15
N ALA A 73 25.60 21.27 -14.90
CA ALA A 73 25.65 21.09 -16.36
C ALA A 73 26.20 22.37 -17.04
N ALA A 74 25.68 23.54 -16.67
CA ALA A 74 26.14 24.82 -17.23
C ALA A 74 27.61 25.13 -16.91
N LEU A 75 28.13 24.62 -15.81
CA LEU A 75 29.54 24.75 -15.40
C LEU A 75 30.45 23.63 -15.95
N GLY A 76 29.91 22.70 -16.73
CA GLY A 76 30.67 21.55 -17.26
C GLY A 76 31.14 20.56 -16.20
N LYS A 77 30.49 20.53 -15.02
CA LYS A 77 30.82 19.60 -13.91
C LYS A 77 30.21 18.21 -14.10
N ILE A 78 29.19 18.09 -14.94
CA ILE A 78 28.52 16.85 -15.32
C ILE A 78 28.37 16.82 -16.84
N SER A 79 28.23 15.63 -17.41
CA SER A 79 27.93 15.45 -18.83
C SER A 79 26.61 16.14 -19.18
N THR A 80 26.59 16.82 -20.33
CA THR A 80 25.38 17.46 -20.88
C THR A 80 24.60 16.54 -21.82
N ASN A 81 25.14 15.36 -22.14
CA ASN A 81 24.63 14.45 -23.15
C ASN A 81 23.80 13.30 -22.55
N ASP A 82 23.51 13.35 -21.25
CA ASP A 82 22.68 12.35 -20.58
C ASP A 82 21.19 12.74 -20.64
N GLU A 83 20.32 11.79 -21.03
CA GLU A 83 18.89 12.02 -21.22
C GLU A 83 18.16 12.38 -19.91
N PHE A 84 18.47 11.70 -18.81
CA PHE A 84 17.69 11.81 -17.57
C PHE A 84 18.47 12.48 -16.43
N LEU A 85 19.79 12.33 -16.40
CA LEU A 85 20.69 12.78 -15.33
C LEU A 85 21.44 14.09 -15.67
N THR A 86 21.06 14.78 -16.76
CA THR A 86 21.51 16.16 -17.01
C THR A 86 20.47 17.18 -16.55
N ASN A 87 19.20 16.94 -16.89
CA ASN A 87 18.10 17.87 -16.68
C ASN A 87 16.91 17.13 -16.06
N LEU A 88 16.90 17.06 -14.73
CA LEU A 88 15.88 16.30 -14.01
C LEU A 88 14.48 16.83 -14.32
N ARG A 89 13.59 15.92 -14.73
CA ARG A 89 12.18 16.18 -14.98
C ARG A 89 11.34 15.08 -14.35
N VAL A 90 10.24 15.45 -13.71
CA VAL A 90 9.32 14.48 -13.10
C VAL A 90 8.44 13.87 -14.19
N HIS A 91 8.44 12.54 -14.28
CA HIS A 91 7.57 11.74 -15.13
C HIS A 91 6.39 11.15 -14.37
N LYS A 92 6.59 10.73 -13.11
CA LYS A 92 5.52 10.26 -12.22
C LYS A 92 5.70 10.80 -10.82
N ALA A 93 4.59 11.02 -10.12
CA ALA A 93 4.57 11.52 -8.75
C ALA A 93 3.40 10.89 -7.99
N TYR A 94 2.75 11.61 -7.06
CA TYR A 94 1.65 11.09 -6.26
C TYR A 94 0.52 10.49 -7.11
N GLN A 95 0.03 9.34 -6.67
CA GLN A 95 -1.14 8.67 -7.23
C GLN A 95 -2.15 8.43 -6.10
N ASP A 96 -3.39 8.87 -6.28
CA ASP A 96 -4.40 8.75 -5.23
C ASP A 96 -4.73 7.25 -4.95
N PRO A 97 -4.45 6.73 -3.73
CA PRO A 97 -4.72 5.35 -3.39
C PRO A 97 -6.21 4.99 -3.49
N THR A 98 -7.12 5.95 -3.37
CA THR A 98 -8.56 5.74 -3.54
C THR A 98 -8.93 5.46 -5.00
N VAL A 99 -8.30 6.18 -5.94
CA VAL A 99 -8.49 5.96 -7.38
C VAL A 99 -7.87 4.64 -7.79
N LEU A 100 -6.65 4.36 -7.32
CA LEU A 100 -5.97 3.09 -7.57
C LEU A 100 -6.77 1.90 -7.04
N TYR A 101 -7.28 2.00 -5.81
CA TYR A 101 -8.10 0.97 -5.21
C TYR A 101 -9.41 0.77 -5.97
N ARG A 102 -10.08 1.83 -6.43
CA ARG A 102 -11.32 1.70 -7.21
C ARG A 102 -11.11 0.88 -8.48
N ASN A 103 -10.01 1.10 -9.19
CA ASN A 103 -9.69 0.33 -10.39
C ASN A 103 -9.41 -1.14 -10.03
N HIS A 104 -8.64 -1.36 -8.96
CA HIS A 104 -8.38 -2.71 -8.44
C HIS A 104 -9.67 -3.44 -8.02
N SER A 105 -10.53 -2.77 -7.26
CA SER A 105 -11.78 -3.34 -6.73
C SER A 105 -12.76 -3.68 -7.85
N GLN A 106 -12.85 -2.88 -8.90
CA GLN A 106 -13.67 -3.17 -10.09
C GLN A 106 -13.16 -4.40 -10.85
N GLY A 107 -11.85 -4.48 -11.09
CA GLY A 107 -11.24 -5.64 -11.73
C GLY A 107 -11.44 -6.91 -10.91
N TYR A 108 -11.26 -6.81 -9.59
CA TYR A 108 -11.41 -7.96 -8.71
C TYR A 108 -12.87 -8.39 -8.54
N ALA A 109 -13.82 -7.45 -8.42
CA ALA A 109 -15.25 -7.76 -8.42
C ALA A 109 -15.68 -8.48 -9.71
N SER A 110 -15.14 -8.07 -10.86
CA SER A 110 -15.37 -8.75 -12.14
C SER A 110 -14.82 -10.19 -12.13
N ALA A 111 -13.64 -10.41 -11.55
CA ALA A 111 -13.07 -11.74 -11.40
C ALA A 111 -13.89 -12.61 -10.45
N LEU A 112 -14.34 -12.08 -9.31
CA LEU A 112 -15.24 -12.76 -8.37
C LEU A 112 -16.55 -13.15 -9.07
N LYS A 113 -17.17 -12.25 -9.82
CA LYS A 113 -18.37 -12.56 -10.62
C LYS A 113 -18.13 -13.70 -11.61
N THR A 114 -16.97 -13.74 -12.26
CA THR A 114 -16.60 -14.84 -13.14
C THR A 114 -16.50 -16.16 -12.38
N ILE A 115 -15.93 -16.18 -11.17
CA ILE A 115 -15.88 -17.37 -10.30
C ILE A 115 -17.29 -17.85 -9.94
N PHE A 116 -18.16 -16.94 -9.48
CA PHE A 116 -19.57 -17.27 -9.16
C PHE A 116 -20.29 -17.90 -10.37
N ASN A 117 -20.04 -17.39 -11.57
CA ASN A 117 -20.66 -17.91 -12.78
C ASN A 117 -20.07 -19.25 -13.22
N SER A 118 -18.75 -19.39 -13.25
CA SER A 118 -18.07 -20.59 -13.75
C SER A 118 -18.25 -21.79 -12.82
N GLN A 119 -18.34 -21.56 -11.51
CA GLN A 119 -18.61 -22.59 -10.52
C GLN A 119 -20.11 -22.82 -10.27
N ASN A 120 -20.97 -22.11 -11.01
CA ASN A 120 -22.43 -22.15 -10.85
C ASN A 120 -22.90 -21.94 -9.40
N ILE A 121 -22.22 -21.05 -8.68
CA ILE A 121 -22.60 -20.67 -7.31
C ILE A 121 -23.89 -19.86 -7.40
N ASN A 122 -24.90 -20.34 -6.69
CA ASN A 122 -26.20 -19.69 -6.57
C ASN A 122 -26.42 -19.32 -5.10
N VAL A 123 -27.02 -18.16 -4.88
CA VAL A 123 -27.26 -17.58 -3.54
C VAL A 123 -28.70 -17.10 -3.47
N ARG A 124 -29.43 -17.47 -2.42
CA ARG A 124 -30.82 -17.08 -2.18
C ARG A 124 -30.92 -15.68 -1.61
N ASP A 125 -30.04 -15.36 -0.67
CA ASP A 125 -30.06 -14.13 0.11
C ASP A 125 -28.63 -13.62 0.33
N PHE A 126 -28.50 -12.58 1.14
CA PHE A 126 -27.21 -11.99 1.45
C PHE A 126 -26.36 -12.88 2.38
N ASP A 127 -26.99 -13.69 3.24
CA ASP A 127 -26.30 -14.61 4.15
C ASP A 127 -25.53 -15.69 3.38
N GLU A 128 -26.22 -16.39 2.47
CA GLU A 128 -25.59 -17.38 1.59
C GLU A 128 -24.50 -16.74 0.71
N PHE A 129 -24.69 -15.49 0.29
CA PHE A 129 -23.67 -14.77 -0.47
C PHE A 129 -22.40 -14.52 0.34
N LEU A 130 -22.52 -14.06 1.58
CA LEU A 130 -21.37 -13.78 2.42
C LEU A 130 -20.58 -15.06 2.73
N GLU A 131 -21.27 -16.16 3.03
CA GLU A 131 -20.64 -17.46 3.26
C GLU A 131 -19.78 -17.88 2.04
N ARG A 132 -20.38 -17.86 0.84
CA ARG A 132 -19.69 -18.20 -0.41
C ARG A 132 -18.57 -17.22 -0.75
N LEU A 133 -18.77 -15.93 -0.50
CA LEU A 133 -17.75 -14.92 -0.71
C LEU A 133 -16.54 -15.18 0.19
N LEU A 134 -16.75 -15.46 1.47
CA LEU A 134 -15.66 -15.73 2.43
C LEU A 134 -14.90 -17.00 2.07
N GLU A 135 -15.58 -18.06 1.62
CA GLU A 135 -14.93 -19.27 1.10
C GLU A 135 -13.96 -18.95 -0.05
N ILE A 136 -14.40 -18.14 -1.02
CA ILE A 136 -13.57 -17.73 -2.15
C ILE A 136 -12.41 -16.86 -1.66
N LEU A 137 -12.69 -15.83 -0.86
CA LEU A 137 -11.69 -14.88 -0.36
C LEU A 137 -10.57 -15.55 0.44
N ARG A 138 -10.86 -16.60 1.21
CA ARG A 138 -9.82 -17.39 1.91
C ARG A 138 -8.71 -17.92 0.99
N THR A 139 -8.99 -18.08 -0.31
CA THR A 139 -8.02 -18.58 -1.29
C THR A 139 -7.45 -17.50 -2.20
N THR A 140 -8.14 -16.36 -2.36
CA THR A 140 -7.79 -15.32 -3.34
C THR A 140 -7.30 -14.02 -2.71
N ALA A 141 -7.68 -13.72 -1.46
CA ALA A 141 -7.47 -12.43 -0.82
C ALA A 141 -5.99 -12.10 -0.54
N SER A 142 -5.16 -13.11 -0.29
CA SER A 142 -3.70 -12.94 -0.11
C SER A 142 -2.99 -12.38 -1.34
N ARG A 143 -3.53 -12.63 -2.54
CA ARG A 143 -2.99 -12.09 -3.81
C ARG A 143 -3.72 -10.85 -4.29
N ASN A 144 -5.00 -10.73 -3.94
CA ASN A 144 -5.87 -9.65 -4.36
C ASN A 144 -6.68 -9.19 -3.16
N ALA A 145 -6.26 -8.10 -2.53
CA ALA A 145 -6.98 -7.55 -1.41
C ALA A 145 -8.40 -7.12 -1.81
N PHE A 146 -9.38 -7.53 -1.05
CA PHE A 146 -10.76 -7.07 -1.17
C PHE A 146 -10.92 -5.66 -0.62
N THR A 147 -10.28 -5.34 0.50
CA THR A 147 -10.37 -4.05 1.21
C THR A 147 -9.35 -3.04 0.74
N GLN A 148 -9.66 -1.74 0.89
CA GLN A 148 -8.70 -0.68 0.59
C GLN A 148 -7.49 -0.72 1.55
N THR A 149 -7.75 -1.09 2.80
CA THR A 149 -6.72 -1.27 3.83
C THR A 149 -5.71 -2.34 3.40
N GLY A 150 -6.17 -3.53 2.99
CA GLY A 150 -5.30 -4.59 2.47
C GLY A 150 -4.63 -4.21 1.14
N PHE A 151 -5.34 -3.51 0.25
CA PHE A 151 -4.78 -3.06 -1.03
C PHE A 151 -3.58 -2.14 -0.83
N MET A 152 -3.63 -1.23 0.16
CA MET A 152 -2.54 -0.29 0.43
C MET A 152 -1.23 -1.00 0.81
N LYS A 153 -1.28 -2.18 1.45
CA LYS A 153 -0.10 -3.01 1.75
C LYS A 153 0.32 -3.94 0.61
N SER A 154 -0.57 -4.17 -0.34
CA SER A 154 -0.32 -5.09 -1.44
C SER A 154 0.78 -4.59 -2.38
N LYS A 155 1.33 -5.51 -3.19
CA LYS A 155 2.26 -5.20 -4.28
C LYS A 155 1.60 -4.42 -5.43
N ARG A 156 0.27 -4.32 -5.45
CA ARG A 156 -0.50 -3.61 -6.49
C ARG A 156 -0.63 -2.11 -6.20
N CYS A 157 -0.43 -1.68 -4.96
CA CYS A 157 -0.37 -0.28 -4.62
C CYS A 157 1.10 0.20 -4.76
N PRO A 158 1.38 1.19 -5.63
CA PRO A 158 2.73 1.70 -5.82
C PRO A 158 3.16 2.59 -4.66
N ILE A 159 4.47 2.68 -4.43
CA ILE A 159 5.05 3.59 -3.42
C ILE A 159 4.71 5.07 -3.68
N ASN A 160 4.41 5.44 -4.93
CA ASN A 160 3.90 6.76 -5.30
C ASN A 160 2.61 7.16 -4.56
N ALA A 161 1.81 6.20 -4.08
CA ALA A 161 0.64 6.47 -3.25
C ALA A 161 0.97 7.09 -1.89
N SER A 162 2.24 7.05 -1.45
CA SER A 162 2.70 7.74 -0.25
C SER A 162 2.79 9.26 -0.41
N GLY A 163 2.94 9.77 -1.64
CA GLY A 163 3.29 11.16 -1.89
C GLY A 163 4.75 11.54 -1.58
N LEU A 164 5.57 10.59 -1.13
CA LEU A 164 7.00 10.76 -0.85
C LEU A 164 7.91 10.32 -2.01
N ALA A 165 7.33 9.63 -3.00
CA ALA A 165 8.08 9.07 -4.12
C ALA A 165 7.75 9.78 -5.44
N ILE A 166 8.80 10.02 -6.23
CA ILE A 166 8.76 10.60 -7.58
C ILE A 166 9.61 9.77 -8.52
N GLU A 167 9.27 9.77 -9.81
CA GLU A 167 10.04 9.09 -10.86
C GLU A 167 10.52 10.12 -11.88
N ILE A 168 11.82 10.14 -12.16
CA ILE A 168 12.47 11.06 -13.12
C ILE A 168 12.60 10.47 -14.53
N ALA A 169 12.06 9.27 -14.75
CA ALA A 169 11.94 8.66 -16.06
C ALA A 169 10.66 7.81 -16.12
N ASN A 170 10.18 7.52 -17.33
CA ASN A 170 9.07 6.60 -17.56
C ASN A 170 9.53 5.41 -18.40
N LEU A 171 10.38 4.58 -17.80
CA LEU A 171 10.98 3.41 -18.42
C LEU A 171 10.40 2.11 -17.85
N ASP A 172 10.68 1.00 -18.51
CA ASP A 172 10.28 -0.33 -18.06
C ASP A 172 11.20 -0.82 -16.94
N ALA A 173 10.67 -0.85 -15.71
CA ALA A 173 11.38 -1.35 -14.53
C ALA A 173 11.67 -2.86 -14.54
N SER A 174 11.13 -3.62 -15.49
CA SER A 174 11.44 -5.04 -15.65
C SER A 174 12.69 -5.31 -16.51
N SER A 175 13.15 -4.32 -17.27
CA SER A 175 14.35 -4.45 -18.11
C SER A 175 15.61 -4.01 -17.37
N ASP A 176 16.47 -4.98 -17.02
CA ASP A 176 17.76 -4.69 -16.37
C ASP A 176 18.73 -3.96 -17.30
N GLU A 177 18.70 -4.26 -18.59
CA GLU A 177 19.48 -3.55 -19.61
C GLU A 177 19.14 -2.06 -19.64
N VAL A 178 17.85 -1.71 -19.59
CA VAL A 178 17.44 -0.30 -19.57
C VAL A 178 17.92 0.40 -18.30
N LYS A 179 17.86 -0.25 -17.14
CA LYS A 179 18.39 0.32 -15.88
C LYS A 179 19.89 0.56 -15.95
N ILE A 180 20.63 -0.40 -16.49
CA ILE A 180 22.09 -0.33 -16.58
C ILE A 180 22.49 0.77 -17.55
N ASN A 181 22.01 0.70 -18.79
CA ASN A 181 22.45 1.57 -19.87
C ASN A 181 22.01 3.03 -19.68
N GLN A 182 20.82 3.27 -19.12
CA GLN A 182 20.26 4.63 -18.99
C GLN A 182 20.62 5.32 -17.67
N PHE A 183 21.06 4.58 -16.65
CA PHE A 183 21.34 5.15 -15.33
C PHE A 183 22.68 4.70 -14.75
N VAL A 184 22.89 3.39 -14.56
CA VAL A 184 24.09 2.89 -13.85
C VAL A 184 25.38 3.20 -14.60
N GLU A 185 25.37 3.11 -15.92
CA GLU A 185 26.54 3.42 -16.78
C GLU A 185 26.64 4.90 -17.15
N SER A 186 25.72 5.73 -16.66
CA SER A 186 25.78 7.18 -16.89
C SER A 186 27.04 7.78 -16.30
N LEU A 187 27.70 8.66 -17.05
CA LEU A 187 28.79 9.51 -16.53
C LEU A 187 28.34 10.42 -15.37
N ASN A 188 27.03 10.62 -15.22
CA ASN A 188 26.45 11.45 -14.17
C ASN A 188 25.95 10.63 -12.97
N TRP A 189 26.10 9.30 -12.97
CA TRP A 189 25.55 8.40 -11.94
C TRP A 189 26.02 8.74 -10.52
N ASP A 190 27.34 8.88 -10.32
CA ASP A 190 27.91 9.19 -9.00
C ASP A 190 27.48 10.57 -8.52
N PHE A 191 27.44 11.56 -9.42
CA PHE A 191 26.91 12.88 -9.10
C PHE A 191 25.43 12.80 -8.72
N TYR A 192 24.66 11.97 -9.41
CA TYR A 192 23.24 11.78 -9.14
C TYR A 192 22.96 11.19 -7.77
N LEU A 193 23.64 10.10 -7.41
CA LEU A 193 23.46 9.48 -6.09
C LEU A 193 23.85 10.42 -4.95
N ASN A 194 25.01 11.09 -5.08
CA ASN A 194 25.51 12.03 -4.08
C ASN A 194 24.61 13.26 -3.92
N THR A 195 24.09 13.78 -5.04
CA THR A 195 23.17 14.92 -5.01
C THR A 195 21.83 14.49 -4.43
N CYS A 196 21.26 13.34 -4.81
CA CYS A 196 20.05 12.83 -4.18
C CYS A 196 20.19 12.71 -2.66
N ASN A 197 21.31 12.15 -2.18
CA ASN A 197 21.59 12.04 -0.75
C ASN A 197 21.62 13.42 -0.06
N SER A 198 22.30 14.39 -0.67
CA SER A 198 22.45 15.75 -0.11
C SER A 198 21.14 16.53 -0.02
N TYR A 199 20.13 16.13 -0.80
CA TYR A 199 18.80 16.73 -0.81
C TYR A 199 17.75 15.87 -0.08
N GLY A 200 18.17 14.79 0.59
CA GLY A 200 17.29 13.95 1.40
C GLY A 200 16.48 12.93 0.59
N PHE A 201 16.98 12.51 -0.57
CA PHE A 201 16.38 11.46 -1.39
C PHE A 201 17.19 10.17 -1.36
N MET A 202 16.49 9.07 -1.07
CA MET A 202 16.92 7.72 -1.40
C MET A 202 16.60 7.40 -2.86
N VAL A 203 17.44 6.61 -3.49
CA VAL A 203 17.24 6.08 -4.85
C VAL A 203 16.86 4.61 -4.75
N ASP A 204 15.79 4.21 -5.44
CA ASP A 204 15.37 2.82 -5.48
C ASP A 204 16.35 2.00 -6.34
N ARG A 205 17.02 1.02 -5.73
CA ARG A 205 17.98 0.15 -6.41
C ARG A 205 17.35 -0.62 -7.57
N MET A 206 16.08 -0.99 -7.44
CA MET A 206 15.36 -1.79 -8.44
C MET A 206 14.72 -0.93 -9.52
N VAL A 207 14.59 0.38 -9.27
CA VAL A 207 14.04 1.39 -10.18
C VAL A 207 14.89 2.66 -10.08
N PRO A 208 16.09 2.72 -10.71
CA PRO A 208 17.09 3.77 -10.45
C PRO A 208 16.63 5.22 -10.66
N TRP A 209 15.57 5.43 -11.43
CA TRP A 209 14.93 6.73 -11.66
C TRP A 209 13.87 7.09 -10.62
N ARG A 210 13.64 6.25 -9.60
CA ARG A 210 12.69 6.54 -8.52
C ARG A 210 13.44 7.11 -7.32
N LEU A 211 13.02 8.30 -6.93
CA LEU A 211 13.48 9.01 -5.75
C LEU A 211 12.42 8.92 -4.66
N VAL A 212 12.84 8.58 -3.45
CA VAL A 212 11.97 8.48 -2.27
C VAL A 212 12.53 9.41 -1.21
N ALA A 213 11.73 10.38 -0.76
CA ALA A 213 12.12 11.29 0.31
C ALA A 213 12.41 10.52 1.59
N ASP A 214 13.61 10.67 2.14
CA ASP A 214 14.01 10.06 3.40
C ASP A 214 13.48 10.87 4.57
N ILE A 215 12.33 10.48 5.11
CA ILE A 215 11.73 11.10 6.29
C ILE A 215 12.31 10.57 7.61
N GLY A 216 13.42 9.81 7.57
CA GLY A 216 14.13 9.34 8.76
C GLY A 216 14.74 10.49 9.55
N SER A 217 14.42 10.56 10.85
CA SER A 217 14.97 11.55 11.77
C SER A 217 15.84 10.96 12.89
N PHE A 218 16.11 9.66 12.84
CA PHE A 218 16.91 8.95 13.85
C PHE A 218 17.68 7.76 13.20
N PRO A 219 18.94 7.51 13.56
CA PRO A 219 19.78 8.27 14.51
C PRO A 219 20.24 9.62 13.96
N HIS A 220 20.15 9.82 12.65
CA HIS A 220 20.48 11.08 11.99
C HIS A 220 19.25 11.67 11.30
N LYS A 221 19.20 13.00 11.28
CA LYS A 221 18.13 13.75 10.61
C LYS A 221 18.46 13.89 9.13
N SER A 222 17.61 13.34 8.28
CA SER A 222 17.76 13.45 6.82
C SER A 222 17.70 14.91 6.35
N PRO A 223 18.46 15.30 5.31
CA PRO A 223 18.39 16.63 4.71
C PRO A 223 17.00 17.02 4.17
N ILE A 224 16.07 16.07 4.02
CA ILE A 224 14.68 16.40 3.64
C ILE A 224 14.03 17.37 4.64
N PHE A 225 14.47 17.35 5.90
CA PHE A 225 13.89 18.18 6.95
C PHE A 225 14.21 19.67 6.80
N ASP A 226 15.29 20.05 6.10
CA ASP A 226 15.57 21.45 5.74
C ASP A 226 14.41 22.08 4.94
N TYR A 227 13.64 21.23 4.25
CA TYR A 227 12.43 21.61 3.53
C TYR A 227 11.17 21.41 4.36
N ALA A 228 11.08 20.30 5.10
CA ALA A 228 9.88 19.92 5.85
C ALA A 228 9.59 20.87 7.02
N GLU A 229 10.62 21.45 7.65
CA GLU A 229 10.49 22.41 8.75
C GLU A 229 9.74 23.68 8.34
N ASN A 230 9.86 24.11 7.07
CA ASN A 230 9.11 25.26 6.54
C ASN A 230 7.58 25.02 6.56
N TYR A 231 7.16 23.77 6.75
CA TYR A 231 5.77 23.36 6.85
C TYR A 231 5.40 22.84 8.25
N GLY A 232 6.27 23.04 9.25
CA GLY A 232 6.02 22.65 10.65
C GLY A 232 6.19 21.16 10.93
N PHE A 233 7.01 20.47 10.14
CA PHE A 233 7.37 19.06 10.33
C PHE A 233 8.82 18.93 10.80
N GLU A 234 9.02 18.59 12.07
CA GLU A 234 10.36 18.54 12.67
C GLU A 234 10.90 17.12 12.79
N THR A 235 10.02 16.13 12.86
CA THR A 235 10.35 14.72 13.06
C THR A 235 9.62 13.79 12.09
N THR A 236 10.09 12.55 11.97
CA THR A 236 9.32 11.50 11.25
C THR A 236 7.93 11.33 11.86
N GLY A 237 7.79 11.51 13.18
CA GLY A 237 6.51 11.41 13.87
C GLY A 237 5.53 12.50 13.43
N ASP A 238 6.00 13.75 13.29
CA ASP A 238 5.20 14.85 12.78
C ASP A 238 4.67 14.57 11.39
N ILE A 239 5.55 14.10 10.49
CA ILE A 239 5.17 13.75 9.12
C ILE A 239 4.10 12.66 9.18
N LEU A 240 4.36 11.54 9.85
CA LEU A 240 3.43 10.41 9.90
C LEU A 240 2.08 10.75 10.53
N PHE A 241 2.04 11.65 11.51
CA PHE A 241 0.80 12.02 12.22
C PHE A 241 0.02 13.15 11.54
N LYS A 242 0.70 14.16 10.98
CA LYS A 242 0.06 15.35 10.40
C LYS A 242 -0.24 15.18 8.91
N VAL A 243 0.60 14.45 8.18
CA VAL A 243 0.50 14.29 6.71
C VAL A 243 -0.43 13.14 6.34
N TYR A 244 -0.62 12.15 7.23
CA TYR A 244 -1.32 10.91 6.91
C TYR A 244 -2.49 10.61 7.85
N LEU A 245 -3.46 9.85 7.34
CA LEU A 245 -4.57 9.29 8.12
C LEU A 245 -4.69 7.78 7.88
N PRO A 246 -5.09 6.99 8.89
CA PRO A 246 -5.39 5.57 8.69
C PRO A 246 -6.55 5.36 7.72
N ILE A 247 -6.38 4.41 6.79
CA ILE A 247 -7.35 4.18 5.71
C ILE A 247 -8.68 3.62 6.21
N TYR A 248 -8.63 2.78 7.27
CA TYR A 248 -9.82 2.09 7.76
C TYR A 248 -10.93 3.07 8.20
N PHE A 249 -10.58 4.27 8.66
CA PHE A 249 -11.54 5.28 9.13
C PHE A 249 -12.59 5.65 8.08
N GLU A 250 -12.20 5.76 6.81
CA GLU A 250 -13.13 6.16 5.73
C GLU A 250 -13.54 4.99 4.84
N TYR A 251 -12.75 3.92 4.83
CA TYR A 251 -13.04 2.78 4.01
C TYR A 251 -14.21 1.96 4.57
N TYR A 252 -14.30 1.85 5.90
CA TYR A 252 -15.31 1.01 6.53
C TYR A 252 -16.75 1.44 6.18
N ASP A 253 -17.04 2.73 6.10
CA ASP A 253 -18.35 3.23 5.66
C ASP A 253 -18.69 2.82 4.21
N LYS A 254 -17.68 2.62 3.36
CA LYS A 254 -17.84 2.19 1.97
C LYS A 254 -17.90 0.67 1.83
N PHE A 255 -17.45 -0.07 2.84
CA PHE A 255 -17.37 -1.53 2.81
C PHE A 255 -18.75 -2.18 2.62
N LYS A 256 -19.78 -1.71 3.34
CA LYS A 256 -21.16 -2.21 3.21
C LYS A 256 -21.70 -2.05 1.79
N ASN A 257 -21.49 -0.87 1.20
CA ASN A 257 -21.85 -0.59 -0.20
C ASN A 257 -21.11 -1.50 -1.19
N GLN A 258 -19.84 -1.77 -0.94
CA GLN A 258 -19.05 -2.67 -1.79
C GLN A 258 -19.60 -4.11 -1.75
N LEU A 259 -19.92 -4.63 -0.56
CA LEU A 259 -20.54 -5.96 -0.42
C LEU A 259 -21.88 -6.04 -1.14
N LEU A 260 -22.76 -5.05 -0.92
CA LEU A 260 -24.07 -4.98 -1.57
C LEU A 260 -23.95 -4.89 -3.10
N SER A 261 -23.03 -4.07 -3.60
CA SER A 261 -22.77 -3.95 -5.03
C SER A 261 -22.30 -5.28 -5.62
N LEU A 262 -21.44 -6.03 -4.92
CA LEU A 262 -20.97 -7.32 -5.39
C LEU A 262 -22.10 -8.36 -5.37
N TYR A 263 -22.88 -8.44 -4.28
CA TYR A 263 -24.07 -9.30 -4.18
C TYR A 263 -25.01 -9.10 -5.38
N ASN A 264 -25.39 -7.84 -5.64
CA ASN A 264 -26.27 -7.50 -6.74
C ASN A 264 -25.69 -7.84 -8.12
N SER A 265 -24.36 -7.89 -8.24
CA SER A 265 -23.69 -8.22 -9.50
C SER A 265 -23.63 -9.73 -9.79
N VAL A 266 -23.70 -10.58 -8.75
CA VAL A 266 -23.57 -12.04 -8.85
C VAL A 266 -24.90 -12.79 -8.69
N LYS A 267 -25.89 -12.20 -8.01
CA LYS A 267 -27.18 -12.86 -7.82
C LYS A 267 -27.89 -13.11 -9.16
N LYS A 268 -28.46 -14.30 -9.32
CA LYS A 268 -29.18 -14.73 -10.52
C LYS A 268 -30.31 -15.68 -10.14
N LYS A 269 -31.39 -15.69 -10.92
CA LYS A 269 -32.49 -16.65 -10.72
C LYS A 269 -31.99 -18.06 -11.05
N PHE A 270 -32.36 -19.04 -10.24
CA PHE A 270 -31.95 -20.44 -10.42
C PHE A 270 -33.09 -21.40 -10.09
N ARG A 271 -32.87 -22.69 -10.36
CA ARG A 271 -33.86 -23.75 -10.13
C ARG A 271 -33.28 -24.77 -9.15
N VAL A 272 -34.10 -25.23 -8.23
CA VAL A 272 -33.76 -26.31 -7.29
C VAL A 272 -34.78 -27.43 -7.45
N LEU A 273 -34.28 -28.67 -7.47
CA LEU A 273 -35.13 -29.86 -7.47
C LEU A 273 -35.32 -30.30 -6.03
N HIS A 274 -36.57 -30.52 -5.62
CA HIS A 274 -36.89 -31.13 -4.33
C HIS A 274 -37.93 -32.23 -4.52
N GLU A 275 -37.86 -33.25 -3.66
CA GLU A 275 -38.80 -34.36 -3.68
C GLU A 275 -40.04 -33.99 -2.85
N CYS A 276 -41.22 -34.14 -3.45
CA CYS A 276 -42.49 -33.93 -2.78
C CYS A 276 -43.40 -35.14 -3.07
N GLY A 277 -43.64 -35.96 -2.04
CA GLY A 277 -44.53 -37.12 -2.15
C GLY A 277 -44.13 -38.14 -3.22
N GLY A 278 -42.82 -38.38 -3.43
CA GLY A 278 -42.31 -39.32 -4.43
C GLY A 278 -42.22 -38.77 -5.86
N SER A 279 -42.47 -37.48 -6.06
CA SER A 279 -42.28 -36.78 -7.34
C SER A 279 -41.22 -35.69 -7.23
N LEU A 280 -40.42 -35.50 -8.30
CA LEU A 280 -39.45 -34.40 -8.39
C LEU A 280 -40.16 -33.11 -8.83
N VAL A 281 -40.16 -32.11 -7.95
CA VAL A 281 -40.71 -30.77 -8.21
C VAL A 281 -39.55 -29.79 -8.46
N THR A 282 -39.69 -28.95 -9.49
CA THR A 282 -38.72 -27.88 -9.77
C THR A 282 -39.22 -26.57 -9.15
N GLU A 283 -38.48 -26.06 -8.17
CA GLU A 283 -38.71 -24.76 -7.57
C GLU A 283 -37.88 -23.69 -8.30
N ARG A 284 -38.49 -22.55 -8.61
CA ARG A 284 -37.77 -21.40 -9.17
C ARG A 284 -37.47 -20.42 -8.06
N ILE A 285 -36.19 -20.22 -7.79
CA ILE A 285 -35.73 -19.29 -6.76
C ILE A 285 -35.37 -17.95 -7.41
N THR A 286 -35.91 -16.87 -6.85
CA THR A 286 -35.50 -15.50 -7.15
C THR A 286 -34.79 -14.96 -5.92
N PRO A 287 -33.50 -14.59 -6.02
CA PRO A 287 -32.77 -14.05 -4.89
C PRO A 287 -33.36 -12.73 -4.38
N ASP A 288 -33.20 -12.50 -3.09
CA ASP A 288 -33.65 -11.28 -2.43
C ASP A 288 -33.02 -10.00 -3.02
N THR A 289 -33.67 -8.87 -2.80
CA THR A 289 -33.15 -7.56 -3.20
C THR A 289 -33.14 -6.62 -2.00
N TYR A 290 -31.97 -6.03 -1.75
CA TYR A 290 -31.74 -5.13 -0.63
C TYR A 290 -31.36 -3.74 -1.16
N THR A 291 -31.90 -2.71 -0.52
CA THR A 291 -31.26 -1.39 -0.45
C THR A 291 -30.19 -1.43 0.65
N LEU A 292 -29.31 -0.42 0.71
CA LEU A 292 -28.35 -0.33 1.82
C LEU A 292 -29.09 -0.23 3.16
N GLU A 293 -30.13 0.60 3.23
CA GLU A 293 -30.96 0.78 4.43
C GLU A 293 -31.63 -0.53 4.88
N ALA A 294 -32.20 -1.30 3.95
CA ALA A 294 -32.80 -2.59 4.27
C ALA A 294 -31.76 -3.61 4.78
N LEU A 295 -30.53 -3.53 4.24
CA LEU A 295 -29.42 -4.36 4.70
C LEU A 295 -28.99 -3.96 6.12
N GLU A 296 -28.86 -2.66 6.41
CA GLU A 296 -28.49 -2.13 7.73
C GLU A 296 -29.59 -2.34 8.79
N GLN A 297 -30.85 -2.53 8.38
CA GLN A 297 -31.92 -2.95 9.29
C GLN A 297 -31.86 -4.45 9.61
N ARG A 298 -31.37 -5.27 8.67
CA ARG A 298 -31.27 -6.73 8.85
C ARG A 298 -29.99 -7.14 9.58
N TYR A 299 -28.88 -6.45 9.33
CA TYR A 299 -27.57 -6.76 9.88
C TYR A 299 -27.11 -5.67 10.83
N THR A 300 -26.63 -6.08 12.00
CA THR A 300 -26.10 -5.16 12.99
C THR A 300 -24.70 -4.67 12.60
N GLU A 301 -24.27 -3.58 13.24
CA GLU A 301 -22.88 -3.10 13.10
C GLU A 301 -21.85 -4.16 13.51
N SER A 302 -22.21 -5.01 14.48
CA SER A 302 -21.39 -6.14 14.92
C SER A 302 -21.20 -7.17 13.82
N ASP A 303 -22.25 -7.45 13.04
CA ASP A 303 -22.18 -8.40 11.92
C ASP A 303 -21.24 -7.87 10.84
N PHE A 304 -21.40 -6.61 10.43
CA PHE A 304 -20.53 -6.01 9.42
C PHE A 304 -19.08 -5.89 9.90
N LEU A 305 -18.87 -5.55 11.17
CA LEU A 305 -17.53 -5.49 11.74
C LEU A 305 -16.91 -6.88 11.69
N LYS A 306 -17.57 -7.92 12.19
CA LYS A 306 -17.08 -9.31 12.12
C LYS A 306 -16.68 -9.71 10.70
N MET A 307 -17.53 -9.44 9.70
CA MET A 307 -17.22 -9.72 8.29
C MET A 307 -15.95 -9.00 7.81
N TYR A 308 -15.81 -7.70 8.15
CA TYR A 308 -14.62 -6.93 7.83
C TYR A 308 -13.37 -7.56 8.44
N LEU A 309 -13.40 -7.92 9.72
CA LEU A 309 -12.27 -8.54 10.42
C LEU A 309 -11.87 -9.88 9.78
N GLU A 310 -12.84 -10.73 9.44
CA GLU A 310 -12.59 -12.02 8.78
C GLU A 310 -11.94 -11.85 7.40
N ILE A 311 -12.42 -10.90 6.60
CA ILE A 311 -11.81 -10.58 5.29
C ILE A 311 -10.39 -10.06 5.48
N ARG A 312 -10.16 -9.16 6.44
CA ARG A 312 -8.83 -8.64 6.73
C ARG A 312 -7.85 -9.74 7.17
N PHE A 313 -8.30 -10.71 7.96
CA PHE A 313 -7.49 -11.90 8.27
C PHE A 313 -7.16 -12.76 7.05
N ALA A 314 -8.04 -12.81 6.04
CA ALA A 314 -7.77 -13.55 4.80
C ALA A 314 -6.80 -12.81 3.86
N GLU A 315 -6.69 -11.49 3.98
CA GLU A 315 -5.80 -10.65 3.17
C GLU A 315 -4.37 -10.60 3.68
N GLU A 316 -4.17 -10.80 4.98
CA GLU A 316 -2.87 -10.70 5.62
C GLU A 316 -2.15 -12.04 5.69
N GLU A 317 -0.82 -12.00 5.58
CA GLU A 317 0.06 -13.18 5.66
C GLU A 317 0.22 -13.70 7.10
N SER A 318 -0.39 -13.03 8.08
CA SER A 318 -0.24 -13.33 9.50
C SER A 318 -0.88 -14.67 9.90
N GLN A 319 -0.06 -15.56 10.47
CA GLN A 319 -0.47 -16.91 10.90
C GLN A 319 -1.16 -16.90 12.28
N PHE A 320 -2.29 -16.20 12.39
CA PHE A 320 -3.17 -16.39 13.55
C PHE A 320 -3.87 -17.75 13.44
N SER A 321 -3.82 -18.54 14.51
CA SER A 321 -4.66 -19.75 14.64
C SER A 321 -6.15 -19.38 14.61
N GLN A 322 -7.03 -20.33 14.29
CA GLN A 322 -8.48 -20.06 14.28
C GLN A 322 -9.00 -19.57 15.64
N ASP A 323 -8.47 -20.11 16.73
CA ASP A 323 -8.82 -19.70 18.10
C ASP A 323 -8.37 -18.27 18.38
N ALA A 324 -7.14 -17.92 17.98
CA ALA A 324 -6.62 -16.56 18.14
C ALA A 324 -7.42 -15.55 17.31
N ARG A 325 -7.82 -15.90 16.08
CA ARG A 325 -8.69 -15.07 15.24
C ARG A 325 -10.03 -14.84 15.92
N SER A 326 -10.65 -15.91 16.42
CA SER A 326 -11.95 -15.84 17.08
C SER A 326 -11.91 -14.98 18.34
N LEU A 327 -10.85 -15.11 19.15
CA LEU A 327 -10.63 -14.27 20.33
C LEU A 327 -10.50 -12.80 19.95
N ILE A 328 -9.62 -12.47 18.98
CA ILE A 328 -9.42 -11.09 18.53
C ILE A 328 -10.72 -10.49 17.98
N ILE A 329 -11.51 -11.26 17.22
CA ILE A 329 -12.82 -10.82 16.72
C ILE A 329 -13.72 -10.48 17.90
N ASN A 330 -13.89 -11.39 18.85
CA ASN A 330 -14.76 -11.18 20.01
C ASN A 330 -14.32 -9.96 20.82
N ASP A 331 -13.02 -9.78 21.08
CA ASP A 331 -12.49 -8.61 21.77
C ASP A 331 -12.83 -7.30 21.03
N CYS A 332 -12.77 -7.30 19.70
CA CYS A 332 -13.15 -6.14 18.90
C CYS A 332 -14.66 -5.85 18.94
N LEU A 333 -15.50 -6.89 19.00
CA LEU A 333 -16.95 -6.74 19.17
C LEU A 333 -17.30 -6.22 20.58
N ASP A 334 -16.56 -6.63 21.61
CA ASP A 334 -16.70 -6.08 22.96
C ASP A 334 -16.29 -4.60 23.02
N VAL A 335 -15.23 -4.21 22.30
CA VAL A 335 -14.87 -2.79 22.14
C VAL A 335 -15.97 -2.02 21.41
N LEU A 336 -16.57 -2.59 20.36
CA LEU A 336 -17.69 -1.97 19.66
C LEU A 336 -18.87 -1.70 20.62
N SER A 337 -19.23 -2.68 21.46
CA SER A 337 -20.37 -2.56 22.38
C SER A 337 -20.16 -1.54 23.50
N THR A 338 -18.90 -1.31 23.92
CA THR A 338 -18.56 -0.38 25.01
C THR A 338 -18.09 0.99 24.52
N ARG A 339 -17.69 1.11 23.25
CA ARG A 339 -17.15 2.34 22.65
C ARG A 339 -17.80 2.63 21.30
N ASN A 340 -17.07 2.40 20.21
CA ASN A 340 -17.53 2.66 18.84
C ASN A 340 -16.69 1.83 17.84
N VAL A 341 -17.19 1.77 16.60
CA VAL A 341 -16.56 0.99 15.52
C VAL A 341 -15.15 1.47 15.18
N ASN A 342 -14.89 2.77 15.25
CA ASN A 342 -13.58 3.35 14.93
C ASN A 342 -12.49 2.90 15.90
N GLU A 343 -12.80 2.82 17.20
CA GLU A 343 -11.86 2.30 18.20
C GLU A 343 -11.63 0.80 18.04
N ALA A 344 -12.68 0.03 17.73
CA ALA A 344 -12.55 -1.39 17.44
C ALA A 344 -11.64 -1.64 16.22
N LEU A 345 -11.85 -0.91 15.13
CA LEU A 345 -11.02 -0.96 13.92
C LEU A 345 -9.57 -0.55 14.21
N ASN A 346 -9.37 0.51 14.99
CA ASN A 346 -8.04 0.98 15.37
C ASN A 346 -7.26 -0.08 16.16
N ILE A 347 -7.89 -0.72 17.16
CA ILE A 347 -7.28 -1.80 17.94
C ILE A 347 -6.97 -2.99 17.02
N PHE A 348 -7.95 -3.41 16.23
CA PHE A 348 -7.78 -4.54 15.31
C PHE A 348 -6.64 -4.34 14.32
N GLU A 349 -6.61 -3.22 13.61
CA GLU A 349 -5.58 -2.98 12.60
C GLU A 349 -4.19 -2.84 13.25
N ARG A 350 -4.09 -2.35 14.49
CA ARG A 350 -2.81 -2.35 15.23
C ARG A 350 -2.37 -3.75 15.68
N ILE A 351 -3.29 -4.69 15.88
CA ILE A 351 -2.98 -6.09 16.21
C ILE A 351 -2.59 -6.84 14.94
N LEU A 352 -3.44 -6.75 13.91
CA LEU A 352 -3.30 -7.48 12.66
C LEU A 352 -2.01 -7.14 11.91
N ASN A 353 -1.65 -5.85 11.88
CA ASN A 353 -0.52 -5.36 11.09
C ASN A 353 0.83 -5.45 11.79
N LYS A 354 0.93 -5.98 13.02
CA LYS A 354 2.23 -6.16 13.67
C LYS A 354 3.15 -6.98 12.77
N THR A 355 4.32 -6.44 12.45
CA THR A 355 5.43 -7.19 11.86
C THR A 355 5.90 -8.18 12.91
N PHE A 356 5.31 -9.37 12.96
CA PHE A 356 5.99 -10.48 13.59
C PHE A 356 7.30 -10.73 12.80
N ASP A 357 8.30 -11.31 13.46
CA ASP A 357 9.59 -11.71 12.89
C ASP A 357 9.41 -12.72 11.75
N TYR A 358 8.86 -12.28 10.62
CA TYR A 358 8.71 -13.07 9.42
C TYR A 358 10.06 -13.15 8.72
N SER A 359 10.33 -14.28 8.08
CA SER A 359 11.50 -14.42 7.21
C SER A 359 11.54 -13.28 6.18
N GLY A 360 12.57 -12.45 6.27
CA GLY A 360 12.74 -11.26 5.41
C GLY A 360 12.26 -9.93 6.00
N SER A 361 11.73 -9.91 7.22
CA SER A 361 11.54 -8.66 7.98
C SER A 361 12.88 -8.05 8.40
N LEU A 362 12.98 -6.72 8.47
CA LEU A 362 14.17 -6.01 8.92
C LEU A 362 14.57 -6.42 10.34
N SER A 363 13.60 -6.75 11.21
CA SER A 363 13.87 -7.30 12.54
C SER A 363 14.42 -8.72 12.48
N TYR A 364 13.83 -9.62 11.66
CA TYR A 364 14.35 -10.98 11.43
C TYR A 364 15.77 -10.97 10.85
N ILE A 365 16.05 -10.08 9.90
CA ILE A 365 17.36 -9.95 9.29
C ILE A 365 18.36 -9.35 10.26
N ARG A 366 17.96 -8.33 11.03
CA ARG A 366 18.81 -7.77 12.09
C ARG A 366 19.17 -8.82 13.12
N LYS A 367 18.20 -9.63 13.54
CA LYS A 367 18.41 -10.76 14.45
C LYS A 367 19.32 -11.83 13.82
N GLY A 368 19.14 -12.14 12.54
CA GLY A 368 20.03 -13.05 11.80
C GLY A 368 21.47 -12.52 11.69
N ILE A 369 21.66 -11.22 11.43
CA ILE A 369 22.97 -10.56 11.39
C ILE A 369 23.61 -10.53 12.77
N GLU A 370 22.84 -10.28 13.83
CA GLU A 370 23.31 -10.32 15.22
C GLU A 370 23.79 -11.74 15.59
N LEU A 371 23.05 -12.79 15.21
CA LEU A 371 23.45 -14.18 15.43
C LEU A 371 24.71 -14.58 14.64
N ILE A 372 24.82 -14.18 13.36
CA ILE A 372 26.03 -14.43 12.55
C ILE A 372 27.26 -13.75 13.18
N LYS A 373 27.12 -12.50 13.66
CA LYS A 373 28.21 -11.79 14.33
C LYS A 373 28.62 -12.44 15.65
N GLU A 374 27.68 -13.02 16.38
CA GLU A 374 27.96 -13.78 17.60
C GLU A 374 28.70 -15.10 17.29
N GLU A 375 28.33 -15.79 16.20
CA GLU A 375 29.01 -17.01 15.75
C GLU A 375 30.44 -16.73 15.25
N GLU A 376 30.66 -15.68 14.45
CA GLU A 376 31.99 -15.24 14.00
C GLU A 376 32.88 -14.83 15.18
N PHE A 377 32.33 -14.12 16.17
CA PHE A 377 33.07 -13.72 17.36
C PHE A 377 33.43 -14.91 18.28
N GLN A 378 32.67 -16.01 18.22
CA GLN A 378 33.01 -17.24 18.93
C GLN A 378 33.99 -18.13 18.17
N SER A 379 33.98 -18.15 16.84
CA SER A 379 34.97 -18.88 16.05
C SER A 379 36.37 -18.27 16.14
N ASP A 380 36.49 -16.96 16.30
CA ASP A 380 37.77 -16.26 16.45
C ASP A 380 38.42 -16.43 17.85
N ARG A 381 37.74 -17.12 18.77
CA ARG A 381 38.24 -17.40 20.13
C ARG A 381 38.77 -18.82 20.34
N TYR A 382 38.87 -19.63 19.29
CA TYR A 382 39.39 -21.00 19.35
C TYR A 382 40.63 -21.21 18.48
#